data_AF-A0A820QNN9-F1
#
_entry.id   AF-A0A820QNN9-F1
#
_cell.length_a   1.000
_cell.length_b   1.000
_cell.length_c   1.000
_cell.angle_alpha   90.00
_cell.angle_beta   90.00
_cell.angle_gamma   90.00
#
_symmetry.space_group_name_H-M   'P 1'
#
loop_
_entity.id
_entity.type
_entity.pdbx_description
1 polymer ?
#
loop_
_entity_poly.entity_id
_entity_poly.type
_entity_poly.pdbx_seq_one_letter_code
_entity_poly.pdbx_strand_id
1 'polypeptide(L)'
;SVLFYKLDPKYLRRNQLEWAATKAGAAELGTVIQLQALKQIHVDIVIVASVAVNPITGARIGKGKGYGDLEYGIMSQMGCVTDKTIVITTCHESQLINDLSSS
;
A
#
# COMPACT_ATOMS: atom_id res chain seq x y z
N SER A 1 9.41 15.41 -3.75
CA SER A 1 9.04 13.98 -3.94
C SER A 1 7.53 13.85 -3.94
N VAL A 2 6.98 13.07 -4.86
CA VAL A 2 5.56 12.70 -4.89
C VAL A 2 5.37 11.46 -4.01
N LEU A 3 4.28 11.43 -3.22
CA LEU A 3 3.94 10.30 -2.34
C LEU A 3 2.98 9.32 -3.01
N PHE A 4 1.92 9.82 -3.63
CA PHE A 4 0.83 8.98 -4.13
C PHE A 4 0.52 9.28 -5.60
N TYR A 5 0.31 8.21 -6.37
CA TYR A 5 -0.15 8.25 -7.75
C TYR A 5 -1.49 7.53 -7.85
N LYS A 6 -2.43 8.10 -8.60
CA LYS A 6 -3.69 7.46 -8.98
C LYS A 6 -3.55 6.86 -10.37
N LEU A 7 -3.80 5.58 -10.48
CA LEU A 7 -4.01 4.88 -11.75
C LEU A 7 -5.50 4.54 -11.85
N ASP A 8 -6.15 4.95 -12.94
CA ASP A 8 -7.53 4.57 -13.24
C ASP A 8 -7.51 3.65 -14.46
N PRO A 9 -7.95 2.38 -14.32
CA PRO A 9 -7.87 1.39 -15.39
C PRO A 9 -8.67 1.79 -16.64
N LYS A 10 -9.62 2.73 -16.53
CA LYS A 10 -10.34 3.27 -17.69
C LYS A 10 -9.43 3.99 -18.69
N TYR A 11 -8.29 4.50 -18.21
CA TYR A 11 -7.30 5.21 -19.04
C TYR A 11 -6.05 4.37 -19.33
N LEU A 12 -6.02 3.09 -18.92
CA LEU A 12 -4.90 2.19 -19.16
C LEU A 12 -5.26 1.16 -20.24
N ARG A 13 -4.35 0.96 -21.18
CA ARG A 13 -4.43 -0.16 -22.13
C ARG A 13 -3.98 -1.44 -21.46
N ARG A 14 -4.49 -2.60 -21.90
CA ARG A 14 -4.12 -3.91 -21.33
C ARG A 14 -2.61 -4.17 -21.32
N ASN A 15 -1.91 -3.78 -22.39
CA ASN A 15 -0.46 -3.95 -22.49
C ASN A 15 0.34 -2.98 -21.60
N GLN A 16 -0.31 -2.04 -20.91
CA GLN A 16 0.33 -1.13 -19.97
C GLN A 16 0.18 -1.57 -18.51
N LEU A 17 -0.66 -2.57 -18.21
CA LEU A 17 -0.99 -2.92 -16.81
C LEU A 17 0.23 -3.39 -16.01
N GLU A 18 1.08 -4.21 -16.61
CA GLU A 18 2.33 -4.67 -15.97
C GLU A 18 3.28 -3.50 -15.69
N TRP A 19 3.42 -2.58 -16.65
CA TRP A 19 4.25 -1.39 -16.48
C TRP A 19 3.69 -0.47 -15.39
N ALA A 20 2.37 -0.23 -15.40
CA ALA A 20 1.68 0.62 -14.44
C ALA A 20 1.80 0.10 -13.00
N ALA A 21 1.93 -1.22 -12.80
CA ALA A 21 2.15 -1.81 -11.48
C ALA A 21 3.56 -1.58 -10.92
N THR A 22 4.51 -1.08 -11.72
CA THR A 22 5.85 -0.70 -11.25
C THR A 22 5.85 0.73 -10.70
N LYS A 23 6.83 1.04 -9.85
CA LYS A 23 7.01 2.41 -9.34
C LYS A 23 7.24 3.44 -10.47
N ALA A 24 8.03 3.07 -11.48
CA ALA A 24 8.34 3.94 -12.60
C ALA A 24 7.11 4.18 -13.48
N GLY A 25 6.39 3.11 -13.84
CA GLY A 25 5.17 3.23 -14.64
C GLY A 25 4.02 3.92 -13.91
N ALA A 26 3.87 3.74 -12.60
CA ALA A 26 2.91 4.51 -11.81
C ALA A 26 3.23 6.02 -11.83
N ALA A 27 4.52 6.39 -11.81
CA ALA A 27 4.94 7.78 -11.89
C ALA A 27 4.75 8.40 -13.28
N GLU A 28 4.90 7.59 -14.34
CA GLU A 28 4.75 8.02 -15.74
C GLU A 28 3.26 8.11 -16.16
N LEU A 29 2.46 7.11 -15.80
CA LEU A 29 1.09 6.94 -16.28
C LEU A 29 0.03 7.45 -15.29
N GLY A 30 0.40 7.63 -14.02
CA GLY A 30 -0.52 8.00 -12.95
C GLY A 30 -0.65 9.51 -12.77
N THR A 31 -1.78 9.92 -12.19
CA THR A 31 -1.98 11.30 -11.77
C THR A 31 -1.49 11.48 -10.34
N VAL A 32 -0.67 12.51 -10.09
CA VAL A 32 -0.23 12.85 -8.73
C VAL A 32 -1.43 13.20 -7.85
N ILE A 33 -1.52 12.55 -6.68
CA ILE A 33 -2.53 12.88 -5.67
C ILE A 33 -1.89 13.85 -4.66
N GLN A 34 -2.43 15.05 -4.58
CA GLN A 34 -2.07 16.01 -3.54
C GLN A 34 -2.62 15.54 -2.19
N LEU A 35 -1.93 15.82 -1.09
CA LEU A 35 -2.35 15.35 0.24
C LEU A 35 -3.78 15.75 0.56
N GLN A 36 -4.18 17.00 0.30
CA GLN A 36 -5.54 17.49 0.57
C GLN A 36 -6.61 16.71 -0.20
N ALA A 37 -6.28 16.19 -1.39
CA ALA A 37 -7.22 15.39 -2.19
C ALA A 37 -7.46 14.00 -1.58
N LEU A 38 -6.57 13.50 -0.72
CA LEU A 38 -6.78 12.23 0.00
C LEU A 38 -8.04 12.24 0.86
N LYS A 39 -8.46 13.40 1.39
CA LYS A 39 -9.69 13.52 2.20
C LYS A 39 -10.96 13.14 1.45
N GLN A 40 -10.92 13.12 0.11
CA GLN A 40 -12.04 12.78 -0.75
C GLN A 40 -11.94 11.36 -1.33
N ILE A 41 -10.92 10.61 -0.94
CA ILE A 41 -10.66 9.25 -1.40
C ILE A 41 -11.04 8.30 -0.27
N HIS A 42 -11.71 7.21 -0.63
CA HIS A 42 -11.89 6.06 0.23
C HIS A 42 -10.99 4.93 -0.27
N VAL A 43 -10.25 4.30 0.64
CA VAL A 43 -9.41 3.14 0.35
C VAL A 43 -10.06 1.90 0.96
N ASP A 44 -10.59 1.02 0.11
CA ASP A 44 -11.19 -0.23 0.56
C ASP A 44 -10.12 -1.24 1.01
N ILE A 45 -9.00 -1.29 0.28
CA ILE A 45 -7.93 -2.28 0.49
C ILE A 45 -6.56 -1.59 0.41
N VAL A 46 -5.70 -1.90 1.38
CA VAL A 46 -4.26 -1.60 1.33
C VAL A 46 -3.51 -2.91 1.12
N ILE A 47 -2.81 -3.02 -0.01
CA ILE A 47 -1.89 -4.13 -0.27
C ILE A 47 -0.48 -3.67 0.07
N VAL A 48 0.15 -4.34 1.01
CA VAL A 48 1.46 -3.94 1.51
C VAL A 48 2.42 -5.13 1.54
N ALA A 49 3.65 -4.91 1.08
CA ALA A 49 4.68 -5.94 1.12
C ALA A 49 5.23 -6.11 2.54
N SER A 50 5.48 -7.37 2.91
CA SER A 50 6.06 -7.74 4.21
C SER A 50 7.25 -8.69 3.98
N VAL A 51 8.25 -8.61 4.87
CA VAL A 51 9.39 -9.54 4.95
C VAL A 51 9.04 -10.71 5.85
N ALA A 52 8.34 -10.46 6.96
CA ALA A 52 7.82 -11.47 7.87
C ALA A 52 6.39 -11.13 8.31
N VAL A 53 5.58 -12.15 8.58
CA VAL A 53 4.16 -12.04 8.95
C VAL A 53 3.84 -13.05 10.04
N ASN A 54 3.07 -12.64 11.05
CA ASN A 54 2.44 -13.54 12.00
C ASN A 54 1.07 -13.97 11.46
N PRO A 55 0.85 -15.28 11.19
CA PRO A 55 -0.41 -15.74 10.61
C PRO A 55 -1.61 -15.66 11.56
N ILE A 56 -1.38 -15.57 12.88
CA ILE A 56 -2.44 -15.55 13.88
C ILE A 56 -2.83 -14.09 14.21
N THR A 57 -1.85 -13.25 14.47
CA THR A 57 -2.09 -11.86 14.92
C THR A 57 -2.18 -10.87 13.76
N GLY A 58 -1.69 -11.22 12.58
CA GLY A 58 -1.54 -10.32 11.44
C GLY A 58 -0.40 -9.31 11.59
N ALA A 59 0.41 -9.40 12.66
CA ALA A 59 1.60 -8.57 12.80
C ALA A 59 2.55 -8.77 11.60
N ARG A 60 3.24 -7.71 11.20
CA ARG A 60 4.03 -7.69 9.96
C ARG A 60 5.27 -6.83 10.12
N ILE A 61 6.37 -7.26 9.49
CA ILE A 61 7.63 -6.53 9.44
C ILE A 61 7.96 -6.23 7.98
N GLY A 62 8.18 -4.95 7.67
CA GLY A 62 8.66 -4.50 6.36
C GLY A 62 10.19 -4.58 6.23
N LYS A 63 10.75 -3.97 5.18
CA LYS A 63 12.21 -3.93 4.94
C LYS A 63 13.00 -3.04 5.92
N GLY A 64 12.36 -2.47 6.94
CA GLY A 64 13.02 -1.67 7.99
C GLY A 64 13.23 -0.18 7.69
N LYS A 65 12.74 0.35 6.55
CA LYS A 65 12.82 1.80 6.25
C LYS A 65 11.60 2.61 6.73
N GLY A 66 10.51 1.94 7.13
CA GLY A 66 9.29 2.59 7.62
C GLY A 66 8.44 3.34 6.59
N TYR A 67 8.80 3.33 5.29
CA TYR A 67 8.05 4.09 4.28
C TYR A 67 6.58 3.68 4.16
N GLY A 68 6.30 2.37 4.11
CA GLY A 68 4.91 1.90 4.01
C GLY A 68 4.08 2.25 5.24
N ASP A 69 4.68 2.23 6.43
CA ASP A 69 4.00 2.59 7.68
C ASP A 69 3.76 4.10 7.75
N LEU A 70 4.70 4.91 7.24
CA LEU A 70 4.53 6.36 7.10
C LEU A 70 3.41 6.71 6.11
N GLU A 71 3.39 6.08 4.94
CA GLU A 71 2.35 6.26 3.92
C GLU A 71 0.97 5.86 4.46
N TYR A 72 0.89 4.74 5.18
CA TYR A 72 -0.32 4.31 5.88
C TYR A 72 -0.76 5.33 6.94
N GLY A 73 0.17 5.82 7.77
CA GLY A 73 -0.11 6.84 8.78
C GLY A 73 -0.65 8.13 8.17
N ILE A 74 -0.07 8.59 7.05
CA ILE A 74 -0.58 9.75 6.30
C ILE A 74 -2.00 9.49 5.79
N MET A 75 -2.25 8.34 5.17
CA MET A 75 -3.57 7.97 4.67
C MET A 75 -4.62 7.90 5.80
N SER A 76 -4.24 7.34 6.95
CA SER A 76 -5.09 7.26 8.14
C SER A 76 -5.40 8.66 8.70
N GLN A 77 -4.39 9.52 8.85
CA GLN A 77 -4.59 10.91 9.31
C GLN A 77 -5.45 11.74 8.36
N MET A 78 -5.39 11.45 7.06
CA MET A 78 -6.23 12.11 6.05
C MET A 78 -7.63 11.51 5.94
N GLY A 79 -7.92 10.43 6.68
CA GLY A 79 -9.24 9.80 6.76
C GLY A 79 -9.60 8.91 5.57
N CYS A 80 -8.68 8.65 4.63
CA CYS A 80 -8.96 7.77 3.50
C CYS A 80 -8.82 6.29 3.85
N VAL A 81 -8.02 5.97 4.87
CA VAL A 81 -7.92 4.65 5.48
C VAL A 81 -8.61 4.71 6.85
N THR A 82 -9.54 3.79 7.10
CA THR A 82 -10.27 3.69 8.37
C THR A 82 -10.22 2.26 8.92
N ASP A 83 -10.88 2.04 10.06
CA ASP A 83 -11.20 0.73 10.62
C ASP A 83 -11.91 -0.24 9.67
N LYS A 84 -12.51 0.25 8.58
CA LYS A 84 -13.17 -0.56 7.54
C LYS A 84 -12.22 -0.96 6.41
N THR A 85 -11.05 -0.33 6.32
CA THR A 85 -10.06 -0.63 5.28
C THR A 85 -9.38 -1.96 5.60
N ILE A 86 -9.38 -2.88 4.63
CA ILE A 86 -8.73 -4.18 4.79
C ILE A 86 -7.25 -4.05 4.42
N VAL A 87 -6.35 -4.40 5.34
CA VAL A 87 -4.90 -4.45 5.07
C VAL A 87 -4.52 -5.88 4.76
N ILE A 88 -3.95 -6.12 3.58
CA ILE A 88 -3.52 -7.45 3.14
C ILE A 88 -2.07 -7.46 2.68
N THR A 89 -1.47 -8.64 2.73
CA THR A 89 -0.11 -8.88 2.26
C THR A 89 -0.06 -10.24 1.58
N THR A 90 0.80 -10.39 0.57
CA THR A 90 1.16 -11.69 0.01
C THR A 90 2.46 -12.15 0.65
N CYS A 91 2.53 -13.41 1.06
CA CYS A 91 3.75 -13.96 1.66
C CYS A 91 3.98 -15.41 1.24
N HIS A 92 5.24 -15.82 1.22
CA HIS A 92 5.66 -17.21 1.14
C HIS A 92 5.62 -17.84 2.54
N GLU A 93 5.47 -19.16 2.65
CA GLU A 93 5.42 -19.88 3.93
C GLU A 93 6.66 -19.60 4.81
N SER A 94 7.83 -19.42 4.19
CA SER A 94 9.08 -19.07 4.89
C SER A 94 9.06 -17.70 5.56
N GLN A 95 8.07 -16.86 5.27
CA GLN A 95 7.89 -15.54 5.88
C GLN A 95 6.96 -15.60 7.09
N LEU A 96 6.35 -16.76 7.38
CA LEU A 96 5.45 -16.94 8.53
C LEU A 96 6.25 -17.13 9.82
N ILE A 97 6.10 -16.21 10.76
CA ILE A 97 6.83 -16.19 12.03
C ILE A 97 5.82 -16.07 13.18
N ASN A 98 5.74 -17.11 14.01
CA ASN A 98 4.78 -17.16 15.12
C ASN A 98 5.14 -16.24 16.28
N ASP A 99 6.43 -16.02 16.52
CA ASP A 99 6.95 -15.15 17.59
C ASP A 99 7.36 -13.78 17.05
N LEU A 100 6.48 -13.19 16.24
CA LEU A 100 6.63 -11.83 15.77
C LEU A 100 5.87 -10.90 16.72
N SER A 101 6.61 -10.12 17.51
CA SER A 101 6.01 -9.02 18.25
C SER A 101 5.61 -7.90 17.29
N SER A 102 4.38 -7.38 17.43
CA SER A 102 4.00 -6.11 16.80
C SER A 102 4.86 -4.98 17.39
N SER A 103 5.51 -4.20 16.52
CA SER A 103 6.12 -2.92 16.90
C SER A 103 5.07 -1.84 17.11
#